data_AF-A0A2E7B5U2-F1
#
_entry.id   AF-A0A2E7B5U2-F1
#
_cell.length_a   1.000
_cell.length_b   1.000
_cell.length_c   1.000
_cell.angle_alpha   90.00
_cell.angle_beta   90.00
_cell.angle_gamma   90.00
#
_symmetry.space_group_name_H-M   'P 1'
#
loop_
_entity.id
_entity.type
_entity.pdbx_description
1 polymer ?
#
loop_
_entity_poly.entity_id
_entity_poly.type
_entity_poly.pdbx_seq_one_letter_code
_entity_poly.pdbx_strand_id
1 'polypeptide(L)'
;MAGETAALAGAIVLGVLYWAGWCWREGGGLPGLIVKTGSTALLALFAYLAGGPWLLVAGLALSSAGDAFLAMDKPGEDKWLKPGMAAFFLAHVAYIALFWALPQTDRNLLNLAAQTVLVLGGVVFVRWLAPSLGPMRIPVFAYTAVILVMGAAALRLQPPFLLVTLGAVMFVASDMILSLQLFARPEGAPKRVAPSLAVWGLYFFGQALIAWGGAYPFLADAN
;
A
#
# COMPACT_ATOMS: atom_id res chain seq x y z
N MET A 1 17.21 17.40 -7.00
CA MET A 1 17.41 18.01 -5.68
C MET A 1 16.22 18.89 -5.24
N ALA A 2 16.11 20.18 -5.57
CA ALA A 2 15.08 21.04 -4.92
C ALA A 2 13.62 20.60 -5.16
N GLY A 3 13.27 20.15 -6.37
CA GLY A 3 11.90 19.75 -6.72
C GLY A 3 11.44 18.42 -6.10
N GLU A 4 12.30 17.40 -6.08
CA GLU A 4 11.95 16.11 -5.47
C GLU A 4 11.80 16.22 -3.95
N THR A 5 12.65 17.00 -3.29
CA THR A 5 12.56 17.25 -1.84
C THR A 5 11.26 17.98 -1.49
N ALA A 6 10.86 18.96 -2.29
CA ALA A 6 9.58 19.65 -2.10
C ALA A 6 8.38 18.70 -2.29
N ALA A 7 8.41 17.83 -3.31
CA ALA A 7 7.36 16.84 -3.53
C ALA A 7 7.26 15.85 -2.35
N LEU A 8 8.39 15.33 -1.88
CA LEU A 8 8.41 14.43 -0.73
C LEU A 8 7.93 15.12 0.56
N ALA A 9 8.43 16.32 0.85
CA ALA A 9 7.99 17.08 2.02
C ALA A 9 6.48 17.35 1.98
N GLY A 10 5.96 17.76 0.81
CA GLY A 10 4.52 17.93 0.60
C GLY A 10 3.74 16.63 0.81
N ALA A 11 4.24 15.50 0.29
CA ALA A 11 3.63 14.20 0.51
C ALA A 11 3.54 13.87 2.00
N ILE A 12 4.63 14.01 2.75
CA ILE A 12 4.68 13.75 4.19
C ILE A 12 3.74 14.67 4.96
N VAL A 13 3.72 15.96 4.65
CA VAL A 13 2.82 16.93 5.30
C VAL A 13 1.37 16.53 5.06
N LEU A 14 0.96 16.27 3.81
CA LEU A 14 -0.41 15.85 3.52
C LEU A 14 -0.76 14.51 4.16
N GLY A 15 0.17 13.54 4.14
CA GLY A 15 -0.03 12.24 4.77
C GLY A 15 -0.25 12.32 6.27
N VAL A 16 0.55 13.15 6.97
CA VAL A 16 0.38 13.41 8.41
C VAL A 16 -0.90 14.20 8.69
N LEU A 17 -1.24 15.18 7.87
CA LEU A 17 -2.50 15.92 8.00
C LEU A 17 -3.72 15.00 7.85
N TYR A 18 -3.70 14.08 6.88
CA TYR A 18 -4.76 13.08 6.75
C TYR A 18 -4.82 12.15 7.97
N TRP A 19 -3.66 11.73 8.46
CA TRP A 19 -3.56 10.85 9.64
C TRP A 19 -4.17 11.49 10.89
N ALA A 20 -3.84 12.76 11.15
CA ALA A 20 -4.33 13.49 12.30
C ALA A 20 -5.80 13.91 12.15
N GLY A 21 -6.20 14.37 10.95
CA GLY A 21 -7.46 15.10 10.76
C GLY A 21 -8.62 14.31 10.14
N TRP A 22 -8.36 13.19 9.46
CA TRP A 22 -9.38 12.56 8.59
C TRP A 22 -9.48 11.04 8.67
N CYS A 23 -8.39 10.30 8.83
CA CYS A 23 -8.42 8.84 8.60
C CYS A 23 -9.43 8.10 9.50
N TRP A 24 -9.67 8.62 10.70
CA TRP A 24 -10.58 8.07 11.71
C TRP A 24 -12.02 8.61 11.64
N ARG A 25 -12.30 9.57 10.75
CA ARG A 25 -13.62 10.19 10.60
C ARG A 25 -14.46 9.45 9.57
N GLU A 26 -15.78 9.49 9.76
CA GLU A 26 -16.74 9.07 8.75
C GLU A 26 -16.98 10.21 7.77
N GLY A 27 -16.65 10.00 6.50
CA GLY A 27 -16.74 11.03 5.46
C GLY A 27 -15.66 12.11 5.59
N GLY A 28 -14.74 12.15 4.62
CA GLY A 28 -13.69 13.18 4.59
C GLY A 28 -14.06 14.45 3.81
N GLY A 29 -15.18 14.42 3.10
CA GLY A 29 -15.53 15.44 2.12
C GLY A 29 -14.46 15.64 1.05
N LEU A 30 -14.61 16.71 0.27
CA LEU A 30 -13.62 17.09 -0.73
C LEU A 30 -12.22 17.35 -0.14
N PRO A 31 -12.06 18.01 1.04
CA PRO A 31 -10.74 18.23 1.63
C PRO A 31 -10.03 16.92 1.98
N GLY A 32 -10.71 15.99 2.65
CA GLY A 32 -10.11 14.70 3.01
C GLY A 32 -9.70 13.88 1.79
N LEU A 33 -10.51 13.92 0.72
CA LEU A 33 -10.17 13.30 -0.56
C LEU A 33 -8.91 13.91 -1.18
N ILE A 34 -8.84 15.24 -1.26
CA ILE A 34 -7.68 15.94 -1.84
C ILE A 34 -6.41 15.67 -1.04
N VAL A 35 -6.48 15.77 0.29
CA VAL A 35 -5.31 15.54 1.17
C VAL A 35 -4.83 14.09 1.04
N LYS A 36 -5.75 13.11 1.10
CA LYS A 36 -5.41 11.69 0.96
C LYS A 36 -4.75 11.39 -0.38
N THR A 37 -5.44 11.74 -1.47
CA THR A 37 -5.01 11.45 -2.85
C THR A 37 -3.74 12.22 -3.19
N GLY A 38 -3.67 13.49 -2.80
CA GLY A 38 -2.52 14.36 -3.01
C GLY A 38 -1.28 13.85 -2.32
N SER A 39 -1.39 13.27 -1.11
CA SER A 39 -0.23 12.74 -0.39
C SER A 39 0.49 11.64 -1.18
N THR A 40 -0.24 10.70 -1.77
CA THR A 40 0.33 9.59 -2.56
C THR A 40 0.65 10.00 -4.00
N ALA A 41 -0.10 10.94 -4.59
CA ALA A 41 0.26 11.55 -5.87
C ALA A 41 1.61 12.28 -5.79
N LEU A 42 1.88 12.98 -4.68
CA LEU A 42 3.16 13.63 -4.47
C LEU A 42 4.31 12.63 -4.25
N LEU A 43 4.06 11.44 -3.70
CA LEU A 43 5.05 10.37 -3.69
C LEU A 43 5.37 9.88 -5.11
N ALA A 44 4.35 9.74 -5.98
CA ALA A 44 4.56 9.38 -7.38
C ALA A 44 5.38 10.47 -8.12
N LEU A 45 5.06 11.74 -7.88
CA LEU A 45 5.81 12.87 -8.43
C LEU A 45 7.26 12.89 -7.90
N PHE A 46 7.46 12.65 -6.60
CA PHE A 46 8.79 12.51 -6.02
C PHE A 46 9.60 11.43 -6.74
N ALA A 47 9.05 10.22 -6.87
CA ALA A 47 9.73 9.11 -7.53
C ALA A 47 10.08 9.44 -9.00
N TYR A 48 9.20 10.15 -9.71
CA TYR A 48 9.47 10.61 -11.08
C TYR A 48 10.59 11.64 -11.13
N LEU A 49 10.54 12.67 -10.28
CA LEU A 49 11.55 13.74 -10.24
C LEU A 49 12.93 13.24 -9.79
N ALA A 50 12.96 12.22 -8.94
CA ALA A 50 14.18 11.54 -8.50
C ALA A 50 14.81 10.63 -9.58
N GLY A 51 14.18 10.50 -10.76
CA GLY A 51 14.65 9.59 -11.81
C GLY A 51 14.44 8.12 -11.47
N GLY A 52 13.49 7.82 -10.56
CA GLY A 52 13.18 6.45 -10.15
C GLY A 52 12.57 5.61 -11.28
N PRO A 53 12.54 4.28 -11.13
CA PRO A 53 12.00 3.39 -12.15
C PRO A 53 10.54 3.72 -12.49
N TRP A 54 10.17 3.66 -13.77
CA TRP A 54 8.80 4.01 -14.18
C TRP A 54 7.72 3.12 -13.51
N LEU A 55 8.04 1.86 -13.21
CA LEU A 55 7.15 0.94 -12.47
C LEU A 55 6.87 1.41 -11.03
N LEU A 56 7.84 2.08 -10.40
CA LEU A 56 7.66 2.70 -9.08
C LEU A 56 6.65 3.85 -9.17
N VAL A 57 6.84 4.73 -10.15
CA VAL A 57 5.93 5.86 -10.41
C VAL A 57 4.53 5.36 -10.73
N ALA A 58 4.41 4.33 -11.57
CA ALA A 58 3.13 3.71 -11.93
C ALA A 58 2.42 3.11 -10.70
N GLY A 59 3.14 2.37 -9.86
CA GLY A 59 2.58 1.79 -8.63
C GLY A 59 2.07 2.85 -7.65
N LEU A 60 2.82 3.94 -7.47
CA LEU A 60 2.42 5.07 -6.61
C LEU A 60 1.22 5.83 -7.19
N ALA A 61 1.21 6.09 -8.50
CA ALA A 61 0.09 6.76 -9.18
C ALA A 61 -1.19 5.92 -9.13
N LEU A 62 -1.09 4.61 -9.33
CA LEU A 62 -2.21 3.68 -9.19
C LEU A 62 -2.71 3.58 -7.74
N SER A 63 -1.79 3.64 -6.76
CA SER A 63 -2.14 3.71 -5.34
C SER A 63 -2.90 4.99 -5.01
N SER A 64 -2.48 6.13 -5.59
CA SER A 64 -3.19 7.41 -5.47
C SER A 64 -4.59 7.36 -6.10
N ALA A 65 -4.74 6.73 -7.27
CA ALA A 65 -6.06 6.50 -7.86
C ALA A 65 -6.94 5.61 -6.97
N GLY A 66 -6.36 4.56 -6.35
CA GLY A 66 -7.03 3.73 -5.35
C GLY A 66 -7.49 4.53 -4.14
N ASP A 67 -6.64 5.44 -3.63
CA ASP A 67 -6.99 6.34 -2.54
C ASP A 67 -8.15 7.26 -2.88
N ALA A 68 -8.17 7.81 -4.10
CA ALA A 68 -9.24 8.65 -4.59
C ALA A 68 -10.57 7.89 -4.66
N PHE A 69 -10.58 6.68 -5.24
CA PHE A 69 -11.77 5.84 -5.29
C PHE A 69 -12.28 5.51 -3.88
N LEU A 70 -11.42 5.04 -2.98
CA LEU A 70 -11.83 4.73 -1.61
C LEU A 70 -12.29 5.97 -0.83
N ALA A 71 -11.78 7.16 -1.14
CA ALA A 71 -12.23 8.41 -0.51
C ALA A 71 -13.57 8.93 -1.06
N MET A 72 -13.93 8.56 -2.30
CA MET A 72 -15.24 8.85 -2.89
C MET A 72 -16.34 7.88 -2.45
N ASP A 73 -15.95 6.73 -1.89
CA ASP A 73 -16.91 5.73 -1.41
C ASP A 73 -17.70 6.26 -0.23
N LYS A 74 -19.02 6.31 -0.40
CA LYS A 74 -19.94 6.81 0.62
C LYS A 74 -20.46 5.63 1.45
N PRO A 75 -20.66 5.82 2.77
CA PRO A 75 -21.27 4.79 3.61
C PRO A 75 -22.61 4.31 3.01
N GLY A 76 -22.70 3.01 2.72
CA GLY A 76 -23.93 2.37 2.23
C GLY A 76 -24.13 2.36 0.70
N GLU A 77 -23.20 2.91 -0.09
CA GLU A 77 -23.28 2.86 -1.56
C GLU A 77 -22.27 1.88 -2.20
N ASP A 78 -21.14 1.56 -1.53
CA ASP A 78 -20.04 0.63 -1.91
C ASP A 78 -19.60 0.66 -3.40
N LYS A 79 -19.93 1.74 -4.11
CA LYS A 79 -19.77 1.89 -5.56
C LYS A 79 -18.31 2.00 -5.95
N TRP A 80 -17.50 2.64 -5.10
CA TRP A 80 -16.11 2.94 -5.38
C TRP A 80 -15.13 1.97 -4.72
N LEU A 81 -15.61 1.10 -3.83
CA LEU A 81 -14.79 0.05 -3.22
C LEU A 81 -14.13 -0.86 -4.26
N LYS A 82 -14.89 -1.40 -5.23
CA LYS A 82 -14.35 -2.29 -6.27
C LYS A 82 -13.35 -1.58 -7.20
N PRO A 83 -13.64 -0.38 -7.75
CA PRO A 83 -12.65 0.42 -8.48
C PRO A 83 -11.38 0.71 -7.67
N GLY A 84 -11.53 1.05 -6.39
CA GLY A 84 -10.40 1.28 -5.48
C GLY A 84 -9.53 0.03 -5.34
N MET A 85 -10.15 -1.12 -5.05
CA MET A 85 -9.46 -2.41 -5.00
C MET A 85 -8.77 -2.76 -6.32
N ALA A 86 -9.38 -2.47 -7.47
CA ALA A 86 -8.78 -2.72 -8.78
C ALA A 86 -7.56 -1.82 -9.03
N ALA A 87 -7.62 -0.54 -8.67
CA ALA A 87 -6.49 0.37 -8.78
C ALA A 87 -5.32 -0.07 -7.89
N PHE A 88 -5.60 -0.42 -6.63
CA PHE A 88 -4.59 -1.00 -5.76
C PHE A 88 -4.06 -2.34 -6.27
N PHE A 89 -4.91 -3.22 -6.79
CA PHE A 89 -4.45 -4.48 -7.41
C PHE A 89 -3.42 -4.23 -8.51
N LEU A 90 -3.70 -3.27 -9.41
CA LEU A 90 -2.76 -2.89 -10.47
C LEU A 90 -1.48 -2.25 -9.91
N ALA A 91 -1.58 -1.47 -8.82
CA ALA A 91 -0.40 -0.95 -8.12
C ALA A 91 0.50 -2.10 -7.61
N HIS A 92 -0.09 -3.13 -7.00
CA HIS A 92 0.64 -4.32 -6.56
C HIS A 92 1.28 -5.06 -7.73
N VAL A 93 0.61 -5.17 -8.89
CA VAL A 93 1.21 -5.75 -10.10
C VAL A 93 2.43 -4.94 -10.56
N ALA A 94 2.35 -3.62 -10.56
CA ALA A 94 3.49 -2.76 -10.90
C ALA A 94 4.65 -2.94 -9.90
N TYR A 95 4.36 -3.03 -8.61
CA TYR A 95 5.37 -3.31 -7.58
C TYR A 95 5.98 -4.70 -7.69
N ILE A 96 5.20 -5.74 -8.01
CA ILE A 96 5.73 -7.09 -8.26
C ILE A 96 6.72 -7.05 -9.43
N ALA A 97 6.32 -6.44 -10.55
CA ALA A 97 7.18 -6.33 -11.73
C ALA A 97 8.46 -5.54 -11.42
N LEU A 98 8.35 -4.46 -10.65
CA LEU A 98 9.50 -3.68 -10.18
C LEU A 98 10.42 -4.55 -9.32
N PHE A 99 9.88 -5.20 -8.29
CA PHE A 99 10.69 -5.95 -7.32
C PHE A 99 11.41 -7.10 -8.01
N TRP A 100 10.78 -7.82 -8.94
CA TRP A 100 11.46 -8.86 -9.72
C TRP A 100 12.54 -8.34 -10.67
N ALA A 101 12.47 -7.08 -11.10
CA ALA A 101 13.51 -6.44 -11.91
C ALA A 101 14.69 -5.92 -11.07
N LEU A 102 14.49 -5.72 -9.76
CA LEU A 102 15.56 -5.29 -8.84
C LEU A 102 16.45 -6.47 -8.41
N PRO A 103 17.71 -6.22 -8.02
CA PRO A 103 18.61 -7.24 -7.50
C PRO A 103 18.00 -8.05 -6.35
N GLN A 104 18.00 -9.36 -6.52
CA GLN A 104 17.47 -10.34 -5.57
C GLN A 104 18.61 -11.06 -4.84
N THR A 105 18.36 -11.46 -3.60
CA THR A 105 19.19 -12.40 -2.86
C THR A 105 18.97 -13.82 -3.35
N ASP A 106 20.01 -14.64 -3.20
CA ASP A 106 19.90 -16.08 -3.39
C ASP A 106 18.89 -16.67 -2.43
N ARG A 107 18.20 -17.73 -2.86
CA ARG A 107 17.25 -18.44 -2.01
C ARG A 107 18.03 -19.08 -0.85
N ASN A 108 17.63 -18.75 0.37
CA ASN A 108 18.20 -19.30 1.59
C ASN A 108 17.07 -19.69 2.54
N LEU A 109 17.39 -20.39 3.62
CA LEU A 109 16.36 -20.88 4.53
C LEU A 109 15.55 -19.75 5.18
N LEU A 110 16.19 -18.60 5.45
CA LEU A 110 15.53 -17.45 6.07
C LEU A 110 14.48 -16.83 5.14
N ASN A 111 14.83 -16.55 3.88
CA ASN A 111 13.87 -15.95 2.94
C ASN A 111 12.74 -16.91 2.57
N LEU A 112 13.03 -18.22 2.44
CA LEU A 112 12.01 -19.24 2.22
C LEU A 112 11.07 -19.36 3.43
N ALA A 113 11.60 -19.34 4.66
CA ALA A 113 10.79 -19.37 5.87
C ALA A 113 9.89 -18.12 5.97
N ALA A 114 10.45 -16.93 5.73
CA ALA A 114 9.69 -15.68 5.75
C ALA A 114 8.57 -15.65 4.71
N GLN A 115 8.86 -16.07 3.47
CA GLN A 115 7.86 -16.19 2.40
C GLN A 115 6.78 -17.22 2.76
N THR A 116 7.18 -18.36 3.34
CA THR A 116 6.24 -19.41 3.75
C THR A 116 5.32 -18.92 4.85
N VAL A 117 5.85 -18.24 5.88
CA VAL A 117 5.06 -17.63 6.96
C VAL A 117 4.09 -16.60 6.40
N LEU A 118 4.55 -15.72 5.50
CA LEU A 118 3.72 -14.71 4.85
C LEU A 118 2.56 -15.36 4.06
N VAL A 119 2.87 -16.30 3.17
CA VAL A 119 1.88 -16.94 2.28
C VAL A 119 0.91 -17.80 3.09
N LEU A 120 1.40 -18.68 3.97
CA LEU A 120 0.52 -19.52 4.79
C LEU A 120 -0.32 -18.67 5.75
N GLY A 121 0.27 -17.65 6.37
CA GLY A 121 -0.44 -16.71 7.23
C GLY A 121 -1.56 -16.00 6.48
N GLY A 122 -1.29 -15.48 5.28
CA GLY A 122 -2.28 -14.84 4.43
C GLY A 122 -3.39 -15.79 3.95
N VAL A 123 -3.04 -17.03 3.59
CA VAL A 123 -4.02 -18.05 3.19
C VAL A 123 -4.93 -18.43 4.36
N VAL A 124 -4.36 -18.67 5.55
CA VAL A 124 -5.14 -18.97 6.76
C VAL A 124 -6.06 -17.79 7.10
N PHE A 125 -5.53 -16.57 7.06
CA PHE A 125 -6.28 -15.35 7.33
C PHE A 125 -7.47 -15.17 6.38
N VAL A 126 -7.25 -15.24 5.06
CA VAL A 126 -8.32 -15.01 4.08
C VAL A 126 -9.35 -16.14 4.09
N ARG A 127 -8.93 -17.36 4.43
CA ARG A 127 -9.84 -18.50 4.58
C ARG A 127 -10.73 -18.37 5.82
N TRP A 128 -10.20 -17.81 6.90
CA TRP A 128 -10.98 -17.44 8.08
C TRP A 128 -11.96 -16.28 7.79
N LEU A 129 -11.55 -15.30 6.97
CA LEU A 129 -12.39 -14.16 6.57
C LEU A 129 -13.47 -14.53 5.55
N ALA A 130 -13.25 -15.59 4.75
CA ALA A 130 -14.09 -16.00 3.63
C ALA A 130 -15.60 -16.09 3.89
N PRO A 131 -16.08 -16.61 5.04
CA PRO A 131 -17.52 -16.66 5.34
C PRO A 131 -18.20 -15.29 5.27
N SER A 132 -17.51 -14.24 5.74
CA SER A 132 -18.03 -12.87 5.86
C SER A 132 -17.95 -12.05 4.57
N LEU A 133 -17.29 -12.55 3.53
CA LEU A 133 -17.01 -11.77 2.31
C LEU A 133 -18.21 -11.64 1.35
N GLY A 134 -19.24 -12.48 1.47
CA GLY A 134 -20.41 -12.45 0.58
C GLY A 134 -20.03 -12.41 -0.93
N PRO A 135 -20.58 -11.47 -1.72
CA PRO A 135 -20.24 -11.30 -3.14
C PRO A 135 -18.79 -10.84 -3.41
N MET A 136 -18.09 -10.32 -2.40
CA MET A 136 -16.71 -9.81 -2.52
C MET A 136 -15.64 -10.92 -2.39
N ARG A 137 -16.03 -12.19 -2.24
CA ARG A 137 -15.12 -13.34 -2.11
C ARG A 137 -14.06 -13.40 -3.21
N ILE A 138 -14.47 -13.40 -4.48
CA ILE A 138 -13.55 -13.53 -5.61
C ILE A 138 -12.61 -12.30 -5.70
N PRO A 139 -13.11 -11.05 -5.66
CA PRO A 139 -12.25 -9.87 -5.62
C PRO A 139 -11.23 -9.89 -4.48
N VAL A 140 -11.64 -10.25 -3.27
CA VAL A 140 -10.75 -10.27 -2.10
C VAL A 140 -9.71 -11.38 -2.22
N PHE A 141 -10.07 -12.58 -2.71
CA PHE A 141 -9.07 -13.65 -2.94
C PHE A 141 -8.03 -13.27 -3.98
N ALA A 142 -8.46 -12.68 -5.11
CA ALA A 142 -7.55 -12.19 -6.14
C ALA A 142 -6.63 -11.10 -5.56
N TYR A 143 -7.20 -10.17 -4.78
CA TYR A 143 -6.45 -9.13 -4.11
C TYR A 143 -5.43 -9.68 -3.10
N THR A 144 -5.85 -10.61 -2.24
CA THR A 144 -4.96 -11.28 -1.28
C THR A 144 -3.82 -12.01 -2.00
N ALA A 145 -4.11 -12.68 -3.12
CA ALA A 145 -3.06 -13.35 -3.89
C ALA A 145 -2.01 -12.36 -4.41
N VAL A 146 -2.42 -11.23 -5.00
CA VAL A 146 -1.46 -10.26 -5.55
C VAL A 146 -0.62 -9.60 -4.45
N ILE A 147 -1.20 -9.24 -3.31
CA ILE A 147 -0.43 -8.61 -2.23
C ILE A 147 0.54 -9.59 -1.57
N LEU A 148 0.19 -10.87 -1.45
CA LEU A 148 1.11 -11.90 -0.95
C LEU A 148 2.27 -12.14 -1.92
N VAL A 149 2.01 -12.14 -3.23
CA VAL A 149 3.09 -12.22 -4.25
C VAL A 149 4.00 -10.99 -4.17
N MET A 150 3.44 -9.79 -4.02
CA MET A 150 4.23 -8.57 -3.82
C MET A 150 5.11 -8.66 -2.57
N GLY A 151 4.54 -9.03 -1.42
CA GLY A 151 5.30 -9.19 -0.19
C GLY A 151 6.39 -10.26 -0.30
N ALA A 152 6.09 -11.40 -0.94
CA ALA A 152 7.07 -12.45 -1.18
C ALA A 152 8.21 -12.01 -2.12
N ALA A 153 7.91 -11.21 -3.15
CA ALA A 153 8.90 -10.61 -4.03
C ALA A 153 9.80 -9.62 -3.27
N ALA A 154 9.22 -8.81 -2.39
CA ALA A 154 9.95 -7.85 -1.57
C ALA A 154 10.92 -8.53 -0.59
N LEU A 155 10.51 -9.62 0.05
CA LEU A 155 11.33 -10.38 1.01
C LEU A 155 12.62 -10.98 0.44
N ARG A 156 12.79 -10.99 -0.88
CA ARG A 156 14.01 -11.46 -1.53
C ARG A 156 14.89 -10.32 -2.05
N LEU A 157 14.48 -9.06 -1.96
CA LEU A 157 15.31 -7.93 -2.36
C LEU A 157 16.64 -7.89 -1.58
N GLN A 158 17.70 -7.43 -2.25
CA GLN A 158 19.00 -7.25 -1.60
C GLN A 158 18.97 -6.16 -0.52
N PRO A 159 19.92 -6.18 0.45
CA PRO A 159 20.02 -5.18 1.53
C PRO A 159 19.88 -3.70 1.13
N PRO A 160 20.34 -3.24 -0.05
CA PRO A 160 20.18 -1.84 -0.46
C PRO A 160 18.73 -1.38 -0.59
N PHE A 161 17.82 -2.33 -0.78
CA PHE A 161 16.38 -2.12 -0.92
C PHE A 161 15.61 -2.51 0.36
N LEU A 162 16.28 -2.51 1.52
CA LEU A 162 15.64 -2.83 2.81
C LEU A 162 14.43 -1.93 3.09
N LEU A 163 14.48 -0.64 2.74
CA LEU A 163 13.34 0.27 2.92
C LEU A 163 12.14 -0.14 2.05
N VAL A 164 12.38 -0.59 0.82
CA VAL A 164 11.32 -1.13 -0.06
C VAL A 164 10.70 -2.37 0.58
N THR A 165 11.53 -3.26 1.14
CA THR A 165 11.07 -4.46 1.83
C THR A 165 10.21 -4.13 3.05
N LEU A 166 10.70 -3.22 3.90
CA LEU A 166 9.96 -2.76 5.08
C LEU A 166 8.62 -2.11 4.69
N GLY A 167 8.64 -1.24 3.68
CA GLY A 167 7.44 -0.58 3.19
C GLY A 167 6.42 -1.54 2.60
N ALA A 168 6.86 -2.57 1.86
CA ALA A 168 5.98 -3.61 1.34
C ALA A 168 5.33 -4.43 2.46
N VAL A 169 6.08 -4.80 3.50
CA VAL A 169 5.54 -5.52 4.67
C VAL A 169 4.54 -4.64 5.43
N MET A 170 4.81 -3.35 5.60
CA MET A 170 3.88 -2.40 6.20
C MET A 170 2.59 -2.28 5.38
N PHE A 171 2.68 -2.27 4.04
CA PHE A 171 1.52 -2.25 3.17
C PHE A 171 0.68 -3.53 3.33
N VAL A 172 1.30 -4.72 3.34
CA VAL A 172 0.58 -5.98 3.63
C VAL A 172 -0.16 -5.93 4.96
N ALA A 173 0.51 -5.43 6.01
CA ALA A 173 -0.10 -5.30 7.34
C ALA A 173 -1.27 -4.31 7.35
N SER A 174 -1.14 -3.18 6.64
CA SER A 174 -2.22 -2.21 6.48
C SER A 174 -3.47 -2.83 5.86
N ASP A 175 -3.30 -3.56 4.75
CA ASP A 175 -4.42 -4.16 4.01
C ASP A 175 -5.08 -5.31 4.77
N MET A 176 -4.29 -6.05 5.55
CA MET A 176 -4.84 -7.03 6.48
C MET A 176 -5.77 -6.36 7.51
N ILE A 177 -5.35 -5.25 8.12
CA ILE A 177 -6.20 -4.51 9.07
C ILE A 177 -7.40 -3.85 8.37
N LEU A 178 -7.22 -3.33 7.15
CA LEU A 178 -8.30 -2.74 6.36
C LEU A 178 -9.36 -3.79 6.02
N SER A 179 -8.97 -5.00 5.62
CA SER A 179 -9.90 -6.09 5.31
C SER A 179 -10.74 -6.50 6.53
N LEU A 180 -10.17 -6.45 7.74
CA LEU A 180 -10.92 -6.66 8.98
C LEU A 180 -11.96 -5.56 9.21
N GLN A 181 -11.63 -4.31 8.91
CA GLN A 181 -12.57 -3.21 9.05
C GLN A 181 -13.71 -3.28 8.02
N LEU A 182 -13.41 -3.69 6.80
CA LEU A 182 -14.38 -3.76 5.71
C LEU A 182 -15.29 -5.00 5.78
N PHE A 183 -14.75 -6.16 6.18
CA PHE A 183 -15.44 -7.44 6.01
C PHE A 183 -15.65 -8.26 7.28
N ALA A 184 -14.96 -7.95 8.38
CA ALA A 184 -15.12 -8.69 9.65
C ALA A 184 -16.05 -7.98 10.64
N ARG A 185 -16.77 -6.93 10.20
CA ARG A 185 -17.66 -6.12 11.03
C ARG A 185 -19.08 -6.08 10.47
N PRO A 186 -20.10 -5.87 11.33
CA PRO A 186 -21.46 -5.66 10.86
C PRO A 186 -21.55 -4.50 9.88
N GLU A 187 -22.41 -4.64 8.87
CA GLU A 187 -22.68 -3.55 7.91
C GLU A 187 -23.13 -2.29 8.66
N GLY A 188 -22.59 -1.14 8.25
CA GLY A 188 -22.87 0.16 8.88
C GLY A 188 -22.23 0.39 10.25
N ALA A 189 -21.40 -0.53 10.75
CA ALA A 189 -20.70 -0.32 12.02
C ALA A 189 -19.68 0.83 11.90
N PRO A 190 -19.62 1.75 12.87
CA PRO A 190 -18.84 2.96 12.70
C PRO A 190 -17.34 2.69 12.69
N LYS A 191 -16.58 3.51 11.97
CA LYS A 191 -15.10 3.37 11.90
C LYS A 191 -14.49 3.41 13.29
N ARG A 192 -13.54 2.50 13.55
CA ARG A 192 -12.77 2.50 14.79
C ARG A 192 -11.52 3.35 14.61
N VAL A 193 -11.27 4.23 15.58
CA VAL A 193 -10.14 5.17 15.55
C VAL A 193 -8.80 4.45 15.44
N ALA A 194 -8.50 3.52 16.36
CA ALA A 194 -7.20 2.85 16.40
C ALA A 194 -6.87 2.04 15.12
N PRO A 195 -7.75 1.17 14.60
CA PRO A 195 -7.53 0.51 13.31
C PRO A 195 -7.40 1.48 12.14
N SER A 196 -8.16 2.58 12.13
CA SER A 196 -8.05 3.61 11.07
C SER A 196 -6.70 4.32 11.08
N LEU A 197 -6.19 4.64 12.27
CA LEU A 197 -4.85 5.20 12.45
C LEU A 197 -3.78 4.19 12.02
N ALA A 198 -3.94 2.91 12.38
CA ALA A 198 -2.98 1.86 12.02
C ALA A 198 -2.94 1.60 10.51
N VAL A 199 -4.11 1.48 9.86
CA VAL A 199 -4.20 1.32 8.39
C VAL A 199 -3.48 2.46 7.69
N TRP A 200 -3.83 3.71 7.99
CA TRP A 200 -3.24 4.84 7.29
C TRP A 200 -1.75 4.99 7.59
N GLY A 201 -1.33 4.85 8.85
CA GLY A 201 0.08 4.95 9.23
C GLY A 201 0.94 3.90 8.53
N LEU A 202 0.54 2.63 8.59
CA LEU A 202 1.26 1.54 7.92
C LEU A 202 1.27 1.71 6.40
N TYR A 203 0.14 2.10 5.81
CA TYR A 203 0.02 2.31 4.37
C TYR A 203 0.88 3.48 3.89
N PHE A 204 0.67 4.67 4.43
CA PHE A 204 1.29 5.90 3.92
C PHE A 204 2.80 5.89 4.14
N PHE A 205 3.26 5.54 5.35
CA PHE A 205 4.70 5.43 5.60
C PHE A 205 5.31 4.24 4.86
N GLY A 206 4.55 3.15 4.66
CA GLY A 206 4.99 2.05 3.80
C GLY A 206 5.22 2.49 2.36
N GLN A 207 4.30 3.26 1.78
CA GLN A 207 4.44 3.86 0.45
C GLN A 207 5.60 4.85 0.38
N ALA A 208 5.80 5.68 1.41
CA ALA A 208 6.92 6.60 1.47
C ALA A 208 8.27 5.86 1.51
N LEU A 209 8.35 4.74 2.24
CA LEU A 209 9.54 3.89 2.27
C LEU A 209 9.80 3.18 0.94
N ILE A 210 8.74 2.69 0.26
CA ILE A 210 8.85 2.12 -1.10
C ILE A 210 9.33 3.18 -2.09
N ALA A 211 8.76 4.39 -2.03
CA ALA A 211 9.13 5.50 -2.90
C ALA A 211 10.59 5.91 -2.69
N TRP A 212 11.01 6.15 -1.44
CA TRP A 212 12.37 6.55 -1.13
C TRP A 212 13.38 5.44 -1.45
N GLY A 213 13.14 4.21 -0.95
CA GLY A 213 14.06 3.09 -1.14
C GLY A 213 14.16 2.62 -2.59
N GLY A 214 13.12 2.84 -3.39
CA GLY A 214 13.12 2.53 -4.82
C GLY A 214 13.80 3.61 -5.67
N ALA A 215 13.76 4.87 -5.24
CA ALA A 215 14.44 5.98 -5.92
C ALA A 215 15.93 6.10 -5.51
N TYR A 216 16.24 5.89 -4.23
CA TYR A 216 17.57 6.01 -3.65
C TYR A 216 17.95 4.74 -2.87
N PRO A 217 18.32 3.64 -3.54
CA PRO A 217 18.85 2.47 -2.85
C PRO A 217 20.16 2.83 -2.14
N PHE A 218 20.43 2.20 -1.00
CA PHE A 218 21.59 2.54 -0.14
C PHE A 218 22.98 2.33 -0.78
N LEU A 219 23.08 1.91 -2.05
CA LEU A 219 24.35 1.65 -2.75
C LEU A 219 24.62 2.56 -3.97
N ALA A 220 23.91 3.70 -4.12
CA ALA A 220 24.11 4.54 -5.31
C ALA A 220 25.49 5.22 -5.41
N ASP A 221 26.32 5.22 -4.36
CA ASP A 221 27.63 5.92 -4.33
C ASP A 221 28.83 4.96 -4.31
N ALA A 222 28.82 3.92 -5.14
CA ALA A 222 29.99 3.09 -5.37
C ALA A 222 30.23 2.88 -6.86
N ASN A 223 30.49 3.96 -7.60
CA ASN A 223 31.25 3.97 -8.87
C ASN A 223 31.89 5.34 -9.09
#